data_AF-A0A0U5MI70-F1
#
_entry.id   AF-A0A0U5MI70-F1
#
_cell.length_a   1.000
_cell.length_b   1.000
_cell.length_c   1.000
_cell.angle_alpha   90.00
_cell.angle_beta   90.00
_cell.angle_gamma   90.00
#
_symmetry.space_group_name_H-M   'P 1'
#
loop_
_entity.id
_entity.type
_entity.pdbx_description
1 polymer ?
#
loop_
_entity_poly.entity_id
_entity_poly.type
_entity_poly.pdbx_seq_one_letter_code
_entity_poly.pdbx_strand_id
1 'polypeptide(L)'
;MTTTPESDIRTARDKRTLARQLRHLRPGEMVVYHMGHLARDREINGPLAESIGELADTAWSLARSGAGVLYQQRLPDGGFAYFYEARRQ
;
A
#
# COMPACT_ATOMS: atom_id res chain seq x y z
N MET A 1 -19.15 22.76 3.56
CA MET A 1 -18.27 21.98 4.46
C MET A 1 -18.01 20.64 3.78
N THR A 2 -16.92 20.54 3.04
CA THR A 2 -16.45 19.28 2.46
C THR A 2 -15.82 18.47 3.59
N THR A 3 -16.54 17.46 4.08
CA THR A 3 -15.95 16.40 4.89
C THR A 3 -14.94 15.69 4.02
N THR A 4 -13.67 16.04 4.14
CA THR A 4 -12.58 15.17 3.71
C THR A 4 -12.84 13.85 4.44
N PRO A 5 -13.08 12.73 3.74
CA PRO A 5 -13.08 11.46 4.45
C PRO A 5 -11.68 11.36 5.05
N GLU A 6 -11.59 11.39 6.38
CA GLU A 6 -10.48 10.77 7.08
C GLU A 6 -10.52 9.30 6.66
N SER A 7 -9.96 9.02 5.49
CA SER A 7 -9.75 7.66 5.04
C SER A 7 -8.92 7.04 6.16
N ASP A 8 -9.47 6.04 6.84
CA ASP A 8 -8.77 5.22 7.82
C ASP A 8 -7.59 4.56 7.10
N ILE A 9 -6.47 5.27 7.00
CA ILE A 9 -5.27 4.79 6.35
C ILE A 9 -4.67 3.72 7.25
N ARG A 10 -4.95 2.47 6.90
CA ARG A 10 -4.35 1.32 7.58
C ARG A 10 -2.93 1.14 7.06
N THR A 11 -1.97 0.87 7.94
CA THR A 11 -0.60 0.50 7.54
C THR A 11 -0.41 -1.00 7.66
N ALA A 12 0.11 -1.65 6.62
CA ALA A 12 0.53 -3.04 6.69
C ALA A 12 2.03 -3.14 6.98
N ARG A 13 2.42 -4.04 7.89
CA ARG A 13 3.83 -4.27 8.26
C ARG A 13 4.44 -5.53 7.66
N ASP A 14 3.60 -6.43 7.18
CA ASP A 14 3.98 -7.71 6.61
C ASP A 14 2.90 -8.19 5.63
N LYS A 15 3.27 -9.12 4.75
CA LYS A 15 2.40 -9.68 3.70
C LYS A 15 1.10 -10.26 4.24
N ARG A 16 1.12 -10.94 5.38
CA ARG A 16 -0.06 -11.58 5.98
C ARG A 16 -1.04 -10.53 6.49
N THR A 17 -0.53 -9.48 7.12
CA THR A 17 -1.30 -8.33 7.58
C THR A 17 -1.92 -7.59 6.41
N LEU A 18 -1.14 -7.33 5.35
CA LEU A 18 -1.64 -6.72 4.12
C LEU A 18 -2.76 -7.57 3.50
N ALA A 19 -2.53 -8.86 3.26
CA ALA A 19 -3.52 -9.76 2.67
C ALA A 19 -4.81 -9.89 3.50
N ARG A 20 -4.71 -9.76 4.83
CA ARG A 20 -5.88 -9.72 5.71
C ARG A 20 -6.62 -8.40 5.59
N GLN A 21 -5.92 -7.27 5.62
CA GLN A 21 -6.54 -5.94 5.49
C GLN A 21 -7.24 -5.80 4.14
N LEU A 22 -6.58 -6.21 3.05
CA LEU A 22 -7.12 -6.16 1.69
C LEU A 22 -8.42 -6.95 1.53
N ARG A 23 -8.54 -8.12 2.18
CA ARG A 23 -9.78 -8.93 2.17
C ARG A 23 -10.98 -8.26 2.81
N HIS A 24 -10.76 -7.24 3.64
CA HIS A 24 -11.80 -6.51 4.35
C HIS A 24 -11.92 -5.06 3.92
N LEU A 25 -11.15 -4.62 2.90
CA LEU A 25 -11.28 -3.28 2.36
C LEU A 25 -12.59 -3.17 1.60
N ARG A 26 -13.34 -2.12 1.92
CA ARG A 26 -14.50 -1.71 1.13
C ARG A 26 -14.01 -0.90 -0.08
N PRO A 27 -14.77 -0.88 -1.18
CA PRO A 27 -14.45 -0.01 -2.30
C PRO A 27 -14.26 1.45 -1.88
N GLY A 28 -13.17 2.07 -2.32
CA GLY A 28 -12.77 3.42 -1.94
C GLY A 28 -11.95 3.52 -0.65
N GLU A 29 -11.85 2.44 0.14
CA GLU A 29 -10.92 2.40 1.27
C GLU A 29 -9.49 2.16 0.78
N MET A 30 -8.53 2.72 1.53
CA MET A 30 -7.11 2.69 1.20
C MET A 30 -6.27 2.03 2.29
N VAL A 31 -5.22 1.33 1.89
CA VAL A 31 -4.17 0.82 2.78
C VAL A 31 -2.81 1.32 2.30
N VAL A 32 -1.98 1.81 3.22
CA VAL A 32 -0.56 2.09 2.96
C VAL A 32 0.22 0.79 3.19
N TYR A 33 0.86 0.31 2.14
CA TYR A 33 1.68 -0.90 2.23
C TYR A 33 3.18 -0.60 2.40
N HIS A 34 3.62 0.64 2.13
CA HIS A 34 4.99 1.06 2.35
C HIS A 34 5.11 2.59 2.45
N MET A 35 6.02 3.06 3.29
CA MET A 35 6.49 4.46 3.35
C MET A 35 8.01 4.45 3.26
N GLY A 36 8.57 5.28 2.38
CA GLY A 36 10.01 5.33 2.11
C GLY A 36 10.32 5.46 0.63
N HIS A 37 11.52 5.02 0.24
CA HIS A 37 11.94 4.96 -1.15
C HIS A 37 11.93 3.51 -1.61
N LEU A 38 10.80 3.02 -2.11
CA LEU A 38 10.58 1.60 -2.38
C LEU A 38 11.73 0.92 -3.14
N ALA A 39 12.27 1.55 -4.19
CA ALA A 39 13.39 1.01 -4.95
C ALA A 39 14.66 0.86 -4.09
N ARG A 40 15.03 1.92 -3.36
CA ARG A 40 16.18 1.93 -2.45
C ARG A 40 15.99 0.96 -1.28
N ASP A 41 14.78 0.93 -0.73
CA ASP A 41 14.48 0.13 0.45
C ASP A 41 14.42 -1.38 0.16
N ARG A 42 14.16 -1.75 -1.11
CA ARG A 42 14.30 -3.12 -1.63
C ARG A 42 15.75 -3.55 -1.84
N GLU A 43 16.70 -2.63 -1.93
CA GLU A 43 18.11 -2.95 -2.19
C GLU A 43 18.94 -2.99 -0.89
N ILE A 44 18.65 -2.10 0.06
CA ILE A 44 19.56 -1.83 1.19
C ILE A 44 19.17 -2.61 2.46
N ASN A 45 17.91 -3.02 2.62
CA ASN A 45 17.37 -3.41 3.93
C ASN A 45 17.31 -4.93 4.23
N GLY A 46 18.13 -5.78 3.61
CA GLY A 46 18.25 -7.20 4.00
C GLY A 46 16.89 -7.93 4.12
N PRO A 47 16.58 -8.64 5.24
CA PRO A 47 15.28 -9.31 5.43
C PRO A 47 14.05 -8.38 5.36
N LEU A 48 14.20 -7.10 5.69
CA LEU A 48 13.12 -6.11 5.55
C LEU A 48 12.85 -5.79 4.07
N ALA A 49 13.89 -5.82 3.22
CA ALA A 49 13.74 -5.63 1.78
C ALA A 49 12.91 -6.75 1.13
N GLU A 50 13.08 -8.00 1.59
CA GLU A 50 12.25 -9.13 1.15
C GLU A 50 10.78 -8.88 1.50
N SER A 51 10.50 -8.49 2.74
CA SER A 51 9.12 -8.19 3.18
C SER A 51 8.49 -7.03 2.39
N ILE A 52 9.24 -5.96 2.11
CA ILE A 52 8.79 -4.83 1.28
C ILE A 52 8.51 -5.28 -0.16
N GLY A 53 9.37 -6.13 -0.73
CA GLY A 53 9.17 -6.73 -2.04
C GLY A 53 7.87 -7.52 -2.11
N GLU A 54 7.65 -8.42 -1.14
CA GLU A 54 6.43 -9.24 -1.10
C GLU A 54 5.15 -8.41 -0.95
N LEU A 55 5.19 -7.34 -0.14
CA LEU A 55 4.08 -6.40 0.02
C LEU A 55 3.76 -5.72 -1.32
N ALA A 56 4.78 -5.21 -2.00
CA ALA A 56 4.64 -4.55 -3.29
C ALA A 56 4.11 -5.51 -4.38
N ASP A 57 4.65 -6.73 -4.45
CA ASP A 57 4.24 -7.74 -5.43
C ASP A 57 2.79 -8.19 -5.20
N THR A 58 2.36 -8.29 -3.93
CA THR A 58 0.96 -8.59 -3.56
C THR A 58 0.02 -7.48 -4.02
N ALA A 59 0.34 -6.22 -3.70
CA ALA A 59 -0.47 -5.07 -4.07
C ALA A 59 -0.55 -4.91 -5.61
N TRP A 60 0.57 -5.12 -6.30
CA TRP A 60 0.66 -5.08 -7.76
C TRP A 60 -0.19 -6.17 -8.42
N SER A 61 -0.11 -7.40 -7.93
CA SER A 61 -0.87 -8.53 -8.48
C SER A 61 -2.38 -8.30 -8.40
N LEU A 62 -2.86 -7.73 -7.29
CA LEU A 62 -4.27 -7.40 -7.10
C LEU A 62 -4.72 -6.20 -7.94
N ALA A 63 -3.88 -5.18 -8.08
CA ALA A 63 -4.19 -4.06 -8.97
C ALA A 63 -4.26 -4.53 -10.43
N ARG A 64 -3.33 -5.41 -10.85
CA ARG A 64 -3.32 -6.02 -12.18
C ARG A 64 -4.56 -6.88 -12.45
N SER A 65 -5.14 -7.51 -11.43
CA SER A 65 -6.39 -8.27 -11.58
C SER A 65 -7.64 -7.37 -11.62
N GLY A 66 -7.49 -6.05 -11.53
CA GLY A 66 -8.59 -5.08 -11.50
C GLY A 66 -9.27 -4.92 -10.13
N ALA A 67 -8.77 -5.57 -9.08
CA ALA A 67 -9.37 -5.50 -7.74
C ALA A 67 -9.13 -4.15 -7.04
N GLY A 68 -8.21 -3.34 -7.54
CA GLY A 68 -7.86 -2.05 -6.95
C GLY A 68 -6.92 -1.23 -7.82
N VAL A 69 -6.47 -0.10 -7.28
CA VAL A 69 -5.53 0.82 -7.92
C VAL A 69 -4.39 1.14 -6.97
N LEU A 70 -3.20 1.32 -7.53
CA LEU A 70 -2.01 1.75 -6.79
C LEU A 70 -1.81 3.25 -6.94
N TYR A 71 -1.47 3.90 -5.84
CA TYR A 71 -1.07 5.30 -5.82
C TYR A 71 0.29 5.47 -5.16
N GLN A 72 0.99 6.50 -5.59
CA GLN A 72 2.20 6.98 -4.95
C GLN A 72 2.04 8.46 -4.63
N GLN A 73 2.30 8.83 -3.38
CA GLN A 73 2.29 10.22 -2.94
C GLN A 73 3.67 10.61 -2.43
N ARG A 74 4.21 11.72 -2.93
CA ARG A 74 5.44 12.30 -2.38
C ARG A 74 5.17 12.97 -1.03
N LEU A 75 6.02 12.70 -0.05
CA LEU A 75 5.95 13.25 1.30
C LEU A 75 6.86 14.49 1.45
N PRO A 76 6.62 15.36 2.47
CA PRO A 76 7.41 16.58 2.67
C PRO A 76 8.90 16.34 2.93
N ASP A 77 9.25 15.18 3.50
CA ASP A 77 10.63 14.75 3.77
C ASP A 77 11.36 14.22 2.53
N GLY A 78 10.70 14.19 1.37
CA GLY A 78 11.24 13.69 0.11
C GLY A 78 11.02 12.19 -0.13
N GLY A 79 10.49 11.46 0.85
CA GLY A 79 10.07 10.07 0.70
C GLY A 79 8.74 9.92 -0.04
N PHE A 80 8.23 8.68 -0.11
CA PHE A 80 6.94 8.38 -0.72
C PHE A 80 6.08 7.51 0.18
N ALA A 81 4.77 7.75 0.16
CA ALA A 81 3.78 6.80 0.65
C ALA A 81 3.16 6.04 -0.53
N TYR A 82 3.05 4.73 -0.38
CA TYR A 82 2.51 3.83 -1.40
C TYR A 82 1.19 3.24 -0.92
N PHE A 83 0.13 3.47 -1.69
CA PHE A 83 -1.24 3.12 -1.33
C PHE A 83 -1.80 2.07 -2.28
N TYR A 84 -2.69 1.24 -1.76
CA TYR A 84 -3.63 0.44 -2.52
C TYR A 84 -5.05 0.89 -2.15
N GLU A 85 -5.86 1.26 -3.15
CA GLU A 85 -7.28 1.53 -3.01
C GLU A 85 -8.09 0.38 -3.60
N ALA A 86 -9.03 -0.17 -2.84
CA ALA A 86 -9.92 -1.21 -3.35
C ALA A 86 -10.97 -0.62 -4.32
N ARG A 87 -11.22 -1.31 -5.43
CA ARG A 87 -12.28 -0.96 -6.40
C ARG A 87 -13.52 -1.83 -6.19
N ARG A 88 -14.69 -1.33 -6.61
CA ARG A 88 -15.90 -2.16 -6.72
C ARG A 88 -15.63 -3.23 -7.78
N GLN A 89 -15.65 -4.50 -7.37
CA GLN A 89 -15.85 -5.63 -8.29
C GLN A 89 -17.32 -5.66 -8.73
#